data_AF-A0A1U7R776-F1
#
_entry.id   AF-A0A1U7R776-F1
#
_cell.length_a   1.000
_cell.length_b   1.000
_cell.length_c   1.000
_cell.angle_alpha   90.00
_cell.angle_beta   90.00
_cell.angle_gamma   90.00
#
_symmetry.space_group_name_H-M   'P 1'
#
loop_
_entity.id
_entity.type
_entity.pdbx_description
1 polymer ?
#
loop_
_entity_poly.entity_id
_entity_poly.type
_entity_poly.pdbx_seq_one_letter_code
_entity_poly.pdbx_strand_id
1 'polypeptide(L)'
;MNSTLDSDQSNHPFCLLALGYLETVSFCLLEALIIVFLTILIISGNIIVIFVFHCAPLLNHHTTSYFIQTMAYADLLVGVSCLVPSLSLLHYPLPVEEAMTCQVFGFVVSVLKSVSMASLACISIDRYIVITKPLTYNTLVTPWRLRLCIFLIWLYSALVFLPSFFHWGKPGYHGDVFQWCAESWHTNPYFTLFIVVMLYAPAALIVCFTYFNIFRICQQHTKEISKRQARFSSQNGETGEAQTCPDKRYAMVLFRITSVFYVLWLPYIIYFLLESVTGFSSRLASFLTTWLAISNSFCNCIIYSLSNSVFQQGLKGLSGALCTSCASHTTAKDTYTVRSK
;
A
#
# COMPACT_ATOMS: atom_id res chain seq x y z
N MET A 1 -17.75 0.06 57.14
CA MET A 1 -18.22 1.41 56.77
C MET A 1 -17.02 2.15 56.21
N ASN A 2 -16.75 1.92 54.94
CA ASN A 2 -17.11 2.83 53.82
C ASN A 2 -15.95 3.80 53.57
N SER A 3 -15.40 4.00 52.39
CA SER A 3 -15.47 3.36 51.07
C SER A 3 -14.69 4.33 50.17
N THR A 4 -13.92 3.80 49.22
CA THR A 4 -13.69 4.37 47.88
C THR A 4 -13.23 5.83 47.77
N LEU A 5 -11.93 6.00 47.52
CA LEU A 5 -11.35 7.18 46.87
C LEU A 5 -10.46 6.71 45.70
N ASP A 6 -10.96 5.73 44.94
CA ASP A 6 -10.40 5.28 43.66
C ASP A 6 -11.53 5.29 42.63
N SER A 7 -11.91 6.48 42.18
CA SER A 7 -12.81 6.65 41.04
C SER A 7 -12.70 8.07 40.48
N ASP A 8 -11.58 8.41 39.83
CA ASP A 8 -11.58 9.55 38.90
C ASP A 8 -10.52 9.49 37.79
N GLN A 9 -10.00 8.28 37.46
CA GLN A 9 -9.03 8.12 36.36
C GLN A 9 -9.65 7.64 35.03
N SER A 10 -10.98 7.52 34.96
CA SER A 10 -11.67 6.81 33.86
C SER A 10 -12.23 7.70 32.74
N ASN A 11 -11.91 9.00 32.69
CA ASN A 11 -12.51 9.93 31.70
C ASN A 11 -11.50 10.66 30.79
N HIS A 12 -10.23 10.23 30.75
CA HIS A 12 -9.27 10.82 29.82
C HIS A 12 -9.29 10.11 28.47
N PRO A 13 -9.43 10.83 27.35
CA PRO A 13 -9.36 10.23 26.03
C PRO A 13 -7.95 9.68 25.78
N PHE A 14 -7.85 8.42 25.38
CA PHE A 14 -6.60 7.79 24.97
C PHE A 14 -6.26 8.18 23.53
N CYS A 15 -5.03 8.66 23.30
CA CYS A 15 -4.47 8.85 21.96
C CYS A 15 -2.94 8.79 22.00
N LEU A 16 -2.34 8.38 20.88
CA LEU A 16 -0.91 8.12 20.77
C LEU A 16 -0.08 9.41 20.59
N LEU A 17 -0.68 10.49 20.07
CA LEU A 17 0.00 11.78 19.89
C LEU A 17 0.18 12.60 21.19
N ALA A 18 -0.43 12.22 22.31
CA ALA A 18 -0.41 13.04 23.52
C ALA A 18 1.00 13.13 24.14
N LEU A 19 1.56 14.35 24.20
CA LEU A 19 2.88 14.67 24.78
C LEU A 19 2.80 15.27 26.21
N GLY A 20 1.60 15.51 26.74
CA GLY A 20 1.38 16.10 28.07
C GLY A 20 -0.11 16.25 28.44
N TYR A 21 -0.40 16.57 29.71
CA TYR A 21 -1.75 16.58 30.31
C TYR A 21 -2.63 17.79 29.89
N LEU A 22 -2.03 18.93 29.55
CA LEU A 22 -2.78 20.16 29.21
C LEU A 22 -3.26 20.26 27.74
N GLU A 23 -2.74 19.43 26.83
CA GLU A 23 -3.05 19.49 25.39
C GLU A 23 -3.64 18.18 24.82
N THR A 24 -3.98 17.23 25.69
CA THR A 24 -4.39 15.87 25.28
C THR A 24 -5.55 15.86 24.29
N VAL A 25 -6.57 16.71 24.48
CA VAL A 25 -7.74 16.78 23.59
C VAL A 25 -7.36 17.25 22.18
N SER A 26 -6.51 18.27 22.06
CA SER A 26 -6.07 18.80 20.76
C SER A 26 -5.26 17.76 19.97
N PHE A 27 -4.41 17.00 20.65
CA PHE A 27 -3.63 15.93 20.04
C PHE A 27 -4.49 14.73 19.63
N CYS A 28 -5.49 14.34 20.44
CA CYS A 28 -6.42 13.28 20.09
C CYS A 28 -7.31 13.66 18.90
N LEU A 29 -7.74 14.93 18.82
CA LEU A 29 -8.47 15.45 17.66
C LEU A 29 -7.60 15.45 16.39
N LEU A 30 -6.33 15.86 16.51
CA LEU A 30 -5.38 15.82 15.39
C LEU A 30 -5.17 14.38 14.89
N GLU A 31 -4.99 13.43 15.80
CA GLU A 31 -4.89 12.00 15.50
C GLU A 31 -6.13 11.52 14.71
N ALA A 32 -7.33 11.74 15.24
CA ALA A 32 -8.57 11.36 14.57
C ALA A 32 -8.71 11.99 13.18
N LEU A 33 -8.37 13.28 13.03
CA LEU A 33 -8.40 13.99 11.75
C LEU A 33 -7.45 13.36 10.72
N ILE A 34 -6.22 13.03 11.12
CA ILE A 34 -5.24 12.36 10.25
C ILE A 34 -5.77 10.99 9.80
N ILE A 35 -6.29 10.19 10.73
CA ILE A 35 -6.81 8.85 10.47
C ILE A 35 -8.00 8.89 9.49
N VAL A 36 -8.98 9.75 9.77
CA VAL A 36 -10.18 9.89 8.94
C VAL A 36 -9.83 10.42 7.56
N PHE A 37 -8.97 11.45 7.48
CA PHE A 37 -8.50 11.99 6.21
C PHE A 37 -7.80 10.93 5.36
N LEU A 38 -6.87 10.17 5.96
CA LEU A 38 -6.15 9.12 5.26
C LEU A 38 -7.09 7.99 4.81
N THR A 39 -8.06 7.62 5.64
CA THR A 39 -9.08 6.61 5.32
C THR A 39 -9.89 7.00 4.08
N ILE A 40 -10.34 8.26 4.00
CA ILE A 40 -11.07 8.79 2.84
C ILE A 40 -10.20 8.71 1.58
N LEU A 41 -8.93 9.13 1.67
CA LEU A 41 -7.99 9.07 0.55
C LEU A 41 -7.74 7.63 0.07
N ILE A 42 -7.52 6.69 0.99
CA ILE A 42 -7.27 5.28 0.66
C ILE A 42 -8.49 4.68 -0.04
N ILE A 43 -9.69 4.87 0.52
CA ILE A 43 -10.92 4.30 -0.04
C ILE A 43 -11.20 4.91 -1.42
N SER A 44 -11.24 6.23 -1.53
CA SER A 44 -11.54 6.91 -2.80
C SER A 44 -10.50 6.60 -3.89
N GLY A 45 -9.21 6.64 -3.55
CA GLY A 45 -8.12 6.34 -4.49
C GLY A 45 -8.20 4.92 -5.02
N ASN A 46 -8.37 3.92 -4.15
CA ASN A 46 -8.41 2.52 -4.59
C ASN A 46 -9.70 2.15 -5.32
N ILE A 47 -10.84 2.77 -4.99
CA ILE A 47 -12.07 2.65 -5.80
C ILE A 47 -11.84 3.16 -7.22
N ILE A 48 -11.18 4.32 -7.39
CA ILE A 48 -10.85 4.86 -8.72
C ILE A 48 -9.96 3.87 -9.48
N VAL A 49 -8.94 3.31 -8.83
CA VAL A 49 -8.05 2.31 -9.47
C VAL A 49 -8.86 1.10 -9.94
N ILE A 50 -9.64 0.49 -9.07
CA ILE A 50 -10.47 -0.68 -9.39
C ILE A 50 -11.41 -0.36 -10.56
N PHE A 51 -12.11 0.77 -10.49
CA PHE A 51 -13.04 1.20 -11.52
C PHE A 51 -12.36 1.40 -12.88
N VAL A 52 -11.19 2.06 -12.94
CA VAL A 52 -10.42 2.24 -14.18
C VAL A 52 -10.03 0.90 -14.80
N PHE A 53 -9.60 -0.08 -13.99
CA PHE A 53 -9.25 -1.41 -14.49
C PHE A 53 -10.45 -2.20 -15.04
N HIS A 54 -11.64 -2.04 -14.45
CA HIS A 54 -12.87 -2.66 -14.95
C HIS A 54 -13.38 -2.01 -16.24
N CYS A 55 -13.28 -0.69 -16.36
CA CYS A 55 -13.79 0.06 -17.51
C CYS A 55 -12.82 0.09 -18.71
N ALA A 56 -11.54 -0.21 -18.51
CA ALA A 56 -10.54 -0.17 -19.57
C ALA A 56 -10.03 -1.58 -19.93
N PRO A 57 -10.73 -2.32 -20.83
CA PRO A 57 -10.40 -3.71 -21.15
C PRO A 57 -8.99 -3.92 -21.72
N LEU A 58 -8.39 -2.88 -22.34
CA LEU A 58 -7.00 -2.93 -22.83
C LEU A 58 -5.96 -3.10 -21.71
N LEU A 59 -6.25 -2.66 -20.47
CA LEU A 59 -5.36 -2.82 -19.32
C LEU A 59 -5.37 -4.24 -18.76
N ASN A 60 -6.46 -5.00 -18.96
CA ASN A 60 -6.66 -6.30 -18.33
C ASN A 60 -5.83 -7.43 -18.97
N HIS A 61 -5.22 -7.16 -20.13
CA HIS A 61 -4.43 -8.15 -20.87
C HIS A 61 -2.98 -8.30 -20.36
N HIS A 62 -2.52 -7.39 -19.50
CA HIS A 62 -1.19 -7.49 -18.88
C HIS A 62 -1.24 -8.28 -17.57
N THR A 63 -0.31 -9.22 -17.38
CA THR A 63 -0.18 -10.04 -16.17
C THR A 63 0.03 -9.20 -14.90
N THR A 64 0.79 -8.11 -15.02
CA THR A 64 1.03 -7.13 -13.96
C THR A 64 -0.27 -6.53 -13.45
N SER A 65 -1.30 -6.41 -14.30
CA SER A 65 -2.60 -5.87 -13.94
C SER A 65 -3.33 -6.74 -12.90
N TYR A 66 -3.12 -8.06 -12.89
CA TYR A 66 -3.69 -8.93 -11.87
C TYR A 66 -3.13 -8.63 -10.47
N PHE A 67 -1.81 -8.40 -10.37
CA PHE A 67 -1.18 -7.99 -9.11
C PHE A 67 -1.57 -6.57 -8.70
N ILE A 68 -1.68 -5.64 -9.66
CA ILE A 68 -2.15 -4.27 -9.39
C ILE A 68 -3.58 -4.26 -8.86
N GLN A 69 -4.49 -5.02 -9.47
CA GLN A 69 -5.86 -5.17 -8.98
C GLN A 69 -5.88 -5.82 -7.59
N THR A 70 -5.08 -6.87 -7.36
CA THR A 70 -4.96 -7.51 -6.04
C THR A 70 -4.52 -6.52 -4.96
N MET A 71 -3.52 -5.68 -5.25
CA MET A 71 -3.11 -4.60 -4.34
C MET A 71 -4.21 -3.57 -4.11
N ALA A 72 -4.92 -3.15 -5.17
CA ALA A 72 -6.01 -2.18 -5.03
C ALA A 72 -7.14 -2.71 -4.13
N TYR A 73 -7.49 -4.00 -4.24
CA TYR A 73 -8.43 -4.63 -3.33
C TYR A 73 -7.89 -4.75 -1.89
N ALA A 74 -6.62 -5.14 -1.71
CA ALA A 74 -6.01 -5.22 -0.39
C ALA A 74 -5.95 -3.84 0.30
N ASP A 75 -5.53 -2.81 -0.44
CA ASP A 75 -5.44 -1.43 0.03
C ASP A 75 -6.82 -0.81 0.31
N LEU A 76 -7.84 -1.14 -0.51
CA LEU A 76 -9.23 -0.78 -0.20
C LEU A 76 -9.69 -1.40 1.11
N LEU A 77 -9.41 -2.68 1.34
CA LEU A 77 -9.75 -3.38 2.58
C LEU A 77 -9.02 -2.80 3.78
N VAL A 78 -7.79 -2.27 3.62
CA VAL A 78 -7.10 -1.51 4.68
C VAL A 78 -7.92 -0.27 5.05
N GLY A 79 -8.33 0.53 4.05
CA GLY A 79 -9.15 1.71 4.27
C GLY A 79 -10.49 1.39 4.96
N VAL A 80 -11.19 0.36 4.50
CA VAL A 80 -12.44 -0.11 5.14
C VAL A 80 -12.20 -0.57 6.57
N SER A 81 -11.10 -1.28 6.83
CA SER A 81 -10.74 -1.72 8.19
C SER A 81 -10.45 -0.52 9.11
N CYS A 82 -9.85 0.56 8.60
CA CYS A 82 -9.58 1.80 9.34
C CYS A 82 -10.85 2.58 9.74
N LEU A 83 -12.03 2.22 9.21
CA LEU A 83 -13.30 2.78 9.70
C LEU A 83 -13.59 2.36 11.15
N VAL A 84 -13.17 1.15 11.56
CA VAL A 84 -13.39 0.64 12.93
C VAL A 84 -12.71 1.53 13.98
N PRO A 85 -11.40 1.81 13.92
CA PRO A 85 -10.77 2.73 14.87
C PRO A 85 -11.28 4.17 14.73
N SER A 86 -11.67 4.62 13.53
CA SER A 86 -12.28 5.94 13.34
C SER A 86 -13.59 6.09 14.13
N LEU A 87 -14.45 5.07 14.11
CA LEU A 87 -15.71 5.05 14.87
C LEU A 87 -15.46 4.98 16.38
N SER A 88 -14.46 4.20 16.81
CA SER A 88 -14.06 4.10 18.22
C SER A 88 -13.58 5.45 18.76
N LEU A 89 -12.74 6.17 18.00
CA LEU A 89 -12.22 7.49 18.38
C LEU A 89 -13.31 8.57 18.41
N LEU A 90 -14.40 8.40 17.66
CA LEU A 90 -15.58 9.26 17.68
C LEU A 90 -16.55 8.92 18.83
N HIS A 91 -16.14 8.09 19.79
CA HIS A 91 -16.93 7.61 20.93
C HIS A 91 -18.24 6.90 20.53
N TYR A 92 -18.25 6.25 19.36
CA TYR A 92 -19.38 5.41 18.99
C TYR A 92 -19.28 4.05 19.72
N PRO A 93 -20.32 3.61 20.46
CA PRO A 93 -20.27 2.37 21.21
C PRO A 93 -20.14 1.18 20.25
N LEU A 94 -19.01 0.47 20.31
CA LEU A 94 -18.82 -0.81 19.63
C LEU A 94 -19.39 -1.93 20.50
N PRO A 95 -20.16 -2.89 19.94
CA PRO A 95 -20.80 -3.97 20.71
C PRO A 95 -19.84 -5.09 21.14
N VAL A 96 -18.52 -4.90 20.99
CA VAL A 96 -17.47 -5.92 21.17
C VAL A 96 -16.35 -5.39 22.06
N GLU A 97 -15.68 -6.32 22.75
CA GLU A 97 -14.53 -6.02 23.62
C GLU A 97 -13.38 -5.36 22.83
N GLU A 98 -12.78 -4.34 23.43
CA GLU A 98 -11.70 -3.55 22.81
C GLU A 98 -10.48 -4.41 22.46
N ALA A 99 -10.11 -5.33 23.36
CA ALA A 99 -8.98 -6.25 23.18
C ALA A 99 -9.12 -7.10 21.89
N MET A 100 -10.28 -7.73 21.72
CA MET A 100 -10.58 -8.54 20.53
C MET A 100 -10.61 -7.67 19.27
N THR A 101 -11.21 -6.48 19.36
CA THR A 101 -11.32 -5.54 18.23
C THR A 101 -9.94 -5.11 17.74
N CYS A 102 -9.05 -4.71 18.66
CA CYS A 102 -7.73 -4.21 18.31
C CYS A 102 -6.80 -5.31 17.81
N GLN A 103 -6.89 -6.53 18.37
CA GLN A 103 -6.13 -7.69 17.91
C GLN A 103 -6.54 -8.11 16.49
N VAL A 104 -7.84 -8.21 16.22
CA VAL A 104 -8.37 -8.53 14.90
C VAL A 104 -8.01 -7.45 13.89
N PHE A 105 -8.17 -6.17 14.24
CA PHE A 105 -7.76 -5.06 13.39
C PHE A 105 -6.26 -5.11 13.07
N GLY A 106 -5.42 -5.29 14.09
CA GLY A 106 -3.97 -5.40 13.93
C GLY A 106 -3.56 -6.57 13.02
N PHE A 107 -4.20 -7.73 13.19
CA PHE A 107 -4.00 -8.89 12.32
C PHE A 107 -4.44 -8.61 10.87
N VAL A 108 -5.67 -8.14 10.66
CA VAL A 108 -6.23 -7.90 9.31
C VAL A 108 -5.37 -6.90 8.54
N VAL A 109 -5.02 -5.76 9.15
CA VAL A 109 -4.17 -4.77 8.47
C VAL A 109 -2.78 -5.34 8.16
N SER A 110 -2.18 -6.11 9.08
CA SER A 110 -0.87 -6.74 8.84
C SER A 110 -0.91 -7.73 7.67
N VAL A 111 -1.95 -8.56 7.58
CA VAL A 111 -2.18 -9.49 6.46
C VAL A 111 -2.34 -8.72 5.15
N LEU A 112 -3.20 -7.71 5.10
CA LEU A 112 -3.47 -6.93 3.89
C LEU A 112 -2.22 -6.20 3.38
N LYS A 113 -1.43 -5.63 4.29
CA LYS A 113 -0.16 -4.99 3.94
C LYS A 113 0.88 -6.00 3.43
N SER A 114 0.90 -7.21 3.99
CA SER A 114 1.73 -8.30 3.48
C SER A 114 1.33 -8.74 2.08
N VAL A 115 0.03 -8.83 1.78
CA VAL A 115 -0.48 -9.11 0.43
C VAL A 115 0.01 -8.05 -0.55
N SER A 116 -0.05 -6.77 -0.17
CA SER A 116 0.45 -5.66 -1.01
C SER A 116 1.96 -5.76 -1.24
N MET A 117 2.75 -6.05 -0.20
CA MET A 117 4.21 -6.19 -0.32
C MET A 117 4.63 -7.40 -1.18
N ALA A 118 4.01 -8.55 -0.96
CA ALA A 118 4.26 -9.76 -1.76
C ALA A 118 3.87 -9.55 -3.23
N SER A 119 2.77 -8.84 -3.49
CA SER A 119 2.35 -8.48 -4.85
C SER A 119 3.39 -7.58 -5.54
N LEU A 120 4.01 -6.63 -4.85
CA LEU A 120 5.10 -5.81 -5.40
C LEU A 120 6.34 -6.64 -5.74
N ALA A 121 6.72 -7.60 -4.89
CA ALA A 121 7.80 -8.53 -5.19
C ALA A 121 7.48 -9.41 -6.41
N CYS A 122 6.23 -9.87 -6.54
CA CYS A 122 5.79 -10.60 -7.74
C CYS A 122 5.80 -9.72 -9.00
N ILE A 123 5.45 -8.44 -8.89
CA ILE A 123 5.57 -7.49 -10.02
C ILE A 123 7.03 -7.35 -10.44
N SER A 124 7.97 -7.21 -9.50
CA SER A 124 9.39 -7.08 -9.86
C SER A 124 9.93 -8.36 -10.52
N ILE A 125 9.49 -9.55 -10.08
CA ILE A 125 9.79 -10.83 -10.73
C ILE A 125 9.18 -10.90 -12.13
N ASP A 126 7.89 -10.59 -12.28
CA ASP A 126 7.19 -10.60 -13.56
C ASP A 126 7.91 -9.73 -14.60
N ARG A 127 8.31 -8.52 -14.21
CA ARG A 127 9.12 -7.63 -15.05
C ARG A 127 10.49 -8.18 -15.38
N TYR A 128 11.16 -8.77 -14.40
CA TYR A 128 12.44 -9.42 -14.61
C TYR A 128 12.33 -10.54 -15.65
N ILE A 129 11.28 -11.38 -15.59
CA ILE A 129 11.07 -12.47 -16.57
C ILE A 129 10.76 -11.92 -17.95
N VAL A 130 9.90 -10.89 -18.08
CA VAL A 130 9.61 -10.25 -19.37
C VAL A 130 10.90 -9.75 -20.06
N ILE A 131 11.77 -9.09 -19.30
CA ILE A 131 13.00 -8.49 -19.84
C ILE A 131 14.06 -9.55 -20.13
N THR A 132 14.21 -10.56 -19.27
CA THR A 132 15.27 -11.57 -19.42
C THR A 132 14.90 -12.71 -20.36
N LYS A 133 13.62 -13.04 -20.50
CA LYS A 133 13.14 -14.24 -21.21
C LYS A 133 11.88 -13.96 -22.04
N PRO A 134 11.89 -13.00 -22.99
CA PRO A 134 10.69 -12.58 -23.73
C PRO A 134 10.02 -13.71 -24.52
N LEU A 135 10.79 -14.63 -25.13
CA LEU A 135 10.25 -15.71 -25.97
C LEU A 135 9.56 -16.83 -25.18
N THR A 136 9.95 -17.05 -23.93
CA THR A 136 9.36 -18.09 -23.05
C THR A 136 8.38 -17.51 -22.04
N TYR A 137 8.22 -16.18 -22.01
CA TYR A 137 7.35 -15.51 -21.06
C TYR A 137 5.91 -16.04 -21.07
N ASN A 138 5.30 -16.16 -22.26
CA ASN A 138 3.92 -16.61 -22.41
C ASN A 138 3.69 -18.09 -22.02
N THR A 139 4.75 -18.91 -22.00
CA THR A 139 4.67 -20.30 -21.53
C THR A 139 4.93 -20.43 -20.02
N LEU A 140 5.69 -19.50 -19.45
CA LEU A 140 5.98 -19.43 -18.02
C LEU A 140 4.82 -18.81 -17.23
N VAL A 141 4.34 -17.64 -17.65
CA VAL A 141 3.35 -16.83 -16.94
C VAL A 141 1.98 -17.01 -17.58
N THR A 142 1.20 -17.93 -17.02
CA THR A 142 -0.16 -18.23 -17.50
C THR A 142 -1.22 -17.72 -16.52
N PRO A 143 -2.46 -17.43 -16.98
CA PRO A 143 -3.52 -16.91 -16.11
C PRO A 143 -3.85 -17.84 -14.92
N TRP A 144 -3.78 -19.16 -15.13
CA TRP A 144 -4.01 -20.13 -14.05
C TRP A 144 -2.90 -20.07 -13.00
N ARG A 145 -1.63 -20.02 -13.41
CA ARG A 145 -0.49 -19.88 -12.49
C ARG A 145 -0.54 -18.56 -11.73
N LEU A 146 -0.97 -17.48 -12.38
CA LEU A 146 -1.16 -16.17 -11.72
C LEU A 146 -2.24 -16.22 -10.65
N ARG A 147 -3.41 -16.81 -10.95
CA ARG A 147 -4.49 -16.98 -9.95
C ARG A 147 -4.04 -17.84 -8.76
N LEU A 148 -3.32 -18.93 -9.03
CA LEU A 148 -2.73 -19.77 -7.98
C LEU A 148 -1.71 -18.98 -7.15
N CYS A 149 -0.84 -18.19 -7.78
CA CYS A 149 0.13 -17.34 -7.10
C CYS A 149 -0.57 -16.33 -6.18
N ILE A 150 -1.61 -15.64 -6.65
CA ILE A 150 -2.40 -14.71 -5.85
C ILE A 150 -3.04 -15.42 -4.65
N PHE A 151 -3.67 -16.57 -4.87
CA PHE A 151 -4.23 -17.37 -3.77
C PHE A 151 -3.17 -17.73 -2.72
N LEU A 152 -1.99 -18.16 -3.17
CA LEU A 152 -0.87 -18.49 -2.28
C LEU A 152 -0.35 -17.26 -1.52
N ILE A 153 -0.34 -16.07 -2.13
CA ILE A 153 0.01 -14.81 -1.45
C ILE A 153 -0.94 -14.55 -0.29
N TRP A 154 -2.26 -14.62 -0.52
CA TRP A 154 -3.26 -14.43 0.53
C TRP A 154 -3.11 -15.44 1.67
N LEU A 155 -2.98 -16.73 1.32
CA LEU A 155 -2.79 -17.80 2.29
C LEU A 155 -1.49 -17.60 3.09
N TYR A 156 -0.40 -17.29 2.41
CA TYR A 156 0.90 -17.05 3.02
C TYR A 156 0.85 -15.86 4.00
N SER A 157 0.30 -14.73 3.57
CA SER A 157 0.16 -13.54 4.41
C SER A 157 -0.67 -13.84 5.65
N ALA A 158 -1.78 -14.57 5.53
CA ALA A 158 -2.58 -14.97 6.67
C ALA A 158 -1.79 -15.86 7.64
N LEU A 159 -1.08 -16.88 7.12
CA LEU A 159 -0.31 -17.83 7.93
C LEU A 159 0.86 -17.18 8.68
N VAL A 160 1.52 -16.17 8.09
CA VAL A 160 2.64 -15.46 8.73
C VAL A 160 2.19 -14.71 9.99
N PHE A 161 1.00 -14.10 9.98
CA PHE A 161 0.51 -13.34 11.14
C PHE A 161 -0.41 -14.14 12.06
N LEU A 162 -0.86 -15.33 11.65
CA LEU A 162 -1.71 -16.20 12.45
C LEU A 162 -1.15 -16.51 13.86
N PRO A 163 0.18 -16.67 14.07
CA PRO A 163 0.76 -16.88 15.41
C PRO A 163 0.41 -15.79 16.45
N SER A 164 0.02 -14.59 16.01
CA SER A 164 -0.41 -13.51 16.91
C SER A 164 -1.59 -13.89 17.80
N PHE A 165 -2.48 -14.79 17.35
CA PHE A 165 -3.60 -15.32 18.13
C PHE A 165 -3.20 -16.48 19.06
N PHE A 166 -1.97 -16.99 18.93
CA PHE A 166 -1.44 -18.12 19.73
C PHE A 166 -0.37 -17.65 20.73
N HIS A 167 -0.51 -16.44 21.26
CA HIS A 167 0.39 -15.84 22.26
C HIS A 167 1.85 -15.65 21.83
N TRP A 168 2.16 -15.63 20.52
CA TRP A 168 3.51 -15.31 20.04
C TRP A 168 3.88 -13.83 20.23
N GLY A 169 2.89 -12.97 20.49
CA GLY A 169 3.06 -11.55 20.76
C GLY A 169 2.38 -10.68 19.71
N LYS A 170 2.53 -9.36 19.87
CA LYS A 170 1.98 -8.35 18.97
C LYS A 170 2.68 -8.40 17.60
N PRO A 171 1.94 -8.55 16.47
CA PRO A 171 2.52 -8.66 15.13
C PRO A 171 2.99 -7.31 14.56
N GLY A 172 2.69 -6.21 15.25
CA GLY A 172 3.01 -4.85 14.84
C GLY A 172 2.05 -3.84 15.47
N TYR A 173 2.26 -2.56 15.16
CA TYR A 173 1.60 -1.45 15.88
C TYR A 173 0.28 -0.96 15.28
N HIS A 174 -0.25 -1.66 14.27
CA HIS A 174 -1.51 -1.25 13.64
C HIS A 174 -2.65 -1.14 14.67
N GLY A 175 -2.67 -2.02 15.68
CA GLY A 175 -3.68 -2.02 16.74
C GLY A 175 -3.50 -0.97 17.84
N ASP A 176 -2.36 -0.27 17.91
CA ASP A 176 -2.02 0.64 19.02
C ASP A 176 -2.92 1.88 19.10
N VAL A 177 -3.74 2.12 18.07
CA VAL A 177 -4.82 3.12 18.12
C VAL A 177 -5.85 2.82 19.22
N PHE A 178 -5.95 1.56 19.65
CA PHE A 178 -6.73 1.15 20.81
C PHE A 178 -5.82 1.04 22.03
N GLN A 179 -6.31 1.52 23.18
CA GLN A 179 -5.55 1.57 24.43
C GLN A 179 -5.05 0.19 24.84
N TRP A 180 -5.92 -0.83 24.74
CA TRP A 180 -5.56 -2.18 25.16
C TRP A 180 -4.36 -2.74 24.39
N CYS A 181 -4.33 -2.58 23.06
CA CYS A 181 -3.21 -3.06 22.23
C CYS A 181 -1.92 -2.25 22.43
N ALA A 182 -2.04 -0.97 22.77
CA ALA A 182 -0.89 -0.12 23.06
C ALA A 182 -0.24 -0.47 24.42
N GLU A 183 -1.04 -0.72 25.45
CA GLU A 183 -0.56 -0.87 26.83
C GLU A 183 -0.39 -2.33 27.27
N SER A 184 -1.26 -3.24 26.81
CA SER A 184 -1.32 -4.63 27.30
C SER A 184 -0.78 -5.66 26.32
N TRP A 185 -0.63 -5.33 25.03
CA TRP A 185 -0.14 -6.26 24.00
C TRP A 185 1.29 -5.94 23.57
N HIS A 186 2.24 -6.72 24.08
CA HIS A 186 3.67 -6.50 23.83
C HIS A 186 4.18 -7.29 22.62
N THR A 187 5.18 -6.72 21.93
CA THR A 187 5.93 -7.41 20.89
C THR A 187 6.87 -8.45 21.50
N ASN A 188 7.23 -9.46 20.71
CA ASN A 188 8.20 -10.48 21.11
C ASN A 188 9.32 -10.52 20.06
N PRO A 189 10.61 -10.40 20.46
CA PRO A 189 11.72 -10.35 19.52
C PRO A 189 11.80 -11.58 18.59
N TYR A 190 11.42 -12.78 19.07
CA TYR A 190 11.40 -13.98 18.24
C TYR A 190 10.30 -13.93 17.17
N PHE A 191 9.11 -13.42 17.52
CA PHE A 191 8.02 -13.27 16.57
C PHE A 191 8.33 -12.15 15.55
N THR A 192 8.86 -11.02 16.02
CA THR A 192 9.35 -9.93 15.16
C THR A 192 10.41 -10.44 14.18
N LEU A 193 11.40 -11.20 14.64
CA LEU A 193 12.43 -11.81 13.78
C LEU A 193 11.82 -12.78 12.78
N PHE A 194 10.86 -13.62 13.19
CA PHE A 194 10.14 -14.51 12.29
C PHE A 194 9.43 -13.74 11.17
N ILE A 195 8.70 -12.67 11.49
CA ILE A 195 8.03 -11.83 10.48
C ILE A 195 9.06 -11.20 9.55
N VAL A 196 10.19 -10.71 10.07
CA VAL A 196 11.26 -10.13 9.25
C VAL A 196 11.85 -11.14 8.27
N VAL A 197 12.19 -12.33 8.75
CA VAL A 197 12.83 -13.39 7.95
C VAL A 197 11.87 -13.99 6.92
N MET A 198 10.58 -14.12 7.27
CA MET A 198 9.59 -14.70 6.37
C MET A 198 9.05 -13.66 5.37
N LEU A 199 8.87 -12.42 5.78
CA LEU A 199 8.13 -11.45 4.99
C LEU A 199 8.99 -10.27 4.52
N TYR A 200 9.55 -9.47 5.43
CA TYR A 200 10.21 -8.21 5.06
C TYR A 200 11.53 -8.43 4.29
N ALA A 201 12.41 -9.29 4.79
CA ALA A 201 13.72 -9.53 4.19
C ALA A 201 13.61 -10.22 2.81
N PRO A 202 12.82 -11.30 2.63
CA PRO A 202 12.70 -11.94 1.31
C PRO A 202 12.10 -11.00 0.26
N ALA A 203 11.05 -10.25 0.61
CA ALA A 203 10.44 -9.29 -0.31
C ALA A 203 11.44 -8.21 -0.74
N ALA A 204 12.19 -7.64 0.21
CA ALA A 204 13.20 -6.63 -0.07
C ALA A 204 14.33 -7.19 -0.95
N LEU A 205 14.84 -8.38 -0.63
CA LEU A 205 15.91 -9.03 -1.39
C LEU A 205 15.47 -9.35 -2.82
N ILE A 206 14.26 -9.87 -3.02
CA ILE A 206 13.71 -10.15 -4.35
C ILE A 206 13.64 -8.87 -5.19
N VAL A 207 13.11 -7.80 -4.62
CA VAL A 207 12.97 -6.50 -5.30
C VAL A 207 14.35 -5.95 -5.66
N CYS A 208 15.28 -5.89 -4.71
CA CYS A 208 16.64 -5.42 -4.94
C CYS A 208 17.34 -6.24 -6.03
N PHE A 209 17.27 -7.57 -5.95
CA PHE A 209 17.90 -8.48 -6.92
C PHE A 209 17.34 -8.29 -8.32
N THR A 210 16.01 -8.29 -8.46
CA THR A 210 15.35 -8.18 -9.77
C THR A 210 15.66 -6.85 -10.45
N TYR A 211 15.49 -5.72 -9.75
CA TYR A 211 15.77 -4.41 -10.33
C TYR A 211 17.26 -4.14 -10.58
N PHE A 212 18.16 -4.62 -9.73
CA PHE A 212 19.60 -4.55 -9.98
C PHE A 212 19.96 -5.23 -11.30
N ASN A 213 19.46 -6.45 -11.54
CA ASN A 213 19.73 -7.17 -12.78
C ASN A 213 19.05 -6.52 -13.98
N ILE A 214 17.82 -6.00 -13.85
CA ILE A 214 17.15 -5.25 -14.91
C ILE A 214 18.01 -4.03 -15.31
N PHE A 215 18.47 -3.25 -14.34
CA PHE A 215 19.30 -2.08 -14.59
C PHE A 215 20.61 -2.46 -15.28
N ARG A 216 21.26 -3.54 -14.84
CA ARG A 216 22.48 -4.07 -15.46
C ARG A 216 22.27 -4.45 -16.93
N ILE A 217 21.20 -5.18 -17.22
CA ILE A 217 20.84 -5.63 -18.58
C ILE A 217 20.53 -4.42 -19.47
N CYS A 218 19.73 -3.46 -18.99
CA CYS A 218 19.42 -2.25 -19.74
C CYS A 218 20.68 -1.42 -20.05
N GLN A 219 21.62 -1.31 -19.10
CA GLN A 219 22.90 -0.63 -19.36
C GLN A 219 23.72 -1.35 -20.43
N GLN A 220 23.76 -2.68 -20.42
CA GLN A 220 24.47 -3.46 -21.44
C GLN A 220 23.86 -3.21 -22.82
N HIS A 221 22.54 -3.26 -22.97
CA HIS A 221 21.87 -2.96 -24.24
C HIS A 221 22.11 -1.52 -24.72
N THR A 222 22.07 -0.53 -23.82
CA THR A 222 22.40 0.86 -24.20
C THR A 222 23.84 0.98 -24.71
N LYS A 223 24.80 0.32 -24.07
CA LYS A 223 26.21 0.30 -24.51
C LYS A 223 26.40 -0.41 -25.85
N GLU A 224 25.65 -1.47 -26.11
CA GLU A 224 25.71 -2.17 -27.41
C GLU A 224 25.09 -1.35 -28.53
N ILE A 225 23.96 -0.69 -28.29
CA ILE A 225 23.31 0.19 -29.25
C ILE A 225 24.22 1.38 -29.58
N SER A 226 24.81 2.03 -28.57
CA SER A 226 25.74 3.15 -28.81
C SER A 226 26.99 2.71 -29.58
N LYS A 227 27.53 1.51 -29.31
CA LYS A 227 28.63 0.93 -30.09
C LYS A 227 28.23 0.62 -31.54
N ARG A 228 26.99 0.17 -31.78
CA ARG A 228 26.48 -0.05 -33.15
C ARG A 228 26.30 1.29 -33.86
N GLN A 229 25.66 2.26 -33.22
CA GLN A 229 25.49 3.61 -33.75
C GLN A 229 26.85 4.26 -34.05
N ALA A 230 27.84 4.18 -33.16
CA ALA A 230 29.19 4.70 -33.43
C ALA A 230 29.87 4.04 -34.65
N ARG A 231 29.61 2.76 -34.94
CA ARG A 231 30.09 2.10 -36.15
C ARG A 231 29.38 2.58 -37.42
N PHE A 232 28.10 2.95 -37.35
CA PHE A 232 27.30 3.39 -38.49
C PHE A 232 27.31 4.92 -38.71
N SER A 233 27.47 5.74 -37.66
CA SER A 233 27.58 7.22 -37.73
C SER A 233 28.88 7.69 -38.37
N SER A 234 29.86 6.81 -38.60
CA SER A 234 31.01 7.11 -39.46
C SER A 234 30.61 7.30 -40.94
N GLN A 235 29.35 7.03 -41.33
CA GLN A 235 28.88 7.11 -42.71
C GLN A 235 27.83 8.20 -42.97
N ASN A 236 27.12 8.71 -41.95
CA ASN A 236 26.20 9.85 -42.07
C ASN A 236 26.21 10.65 -40.76
N GLY A 237 26.61 11.92 -40.83
CA GLY A 237 26.90 12.81 -39.70
C GLY A 237 25.69 13.32 -38.91
N GLU A 238 24.74 12.45 -38.56
CA GLU A 238 23.61 12.80 -37.69
C GLU A 238 23.83 12.22 -36.28
N THR A 239 23.96 13.12 -35.31
CA THR A 239 23.93 12.83 -33.86
C THR A 239 22.52 12.39 -33.46
N GLY A 240 22.21 11.11 -33.68
CA GLY A 240 20.99 10.49 -33.16
C GLY A 240 21.10 10.26 -31.65
N GLU A 241 20.16 10.81 -30.88
CA GLU A 241 20.03 10.54 -29.44
C GLU A 241 20.05 9.03 -29.15
N ALA A 242 20.73 8.63 -28.07
CA ALA A 242 20.78 7.24 -27.63
C ALA A 242 19.36 6.74 -27.36
N GLN A 243 18.84 5.91 -28.28
CA GLN A 243 17.48 5.39 -28.21
C GLN A 243 17.36 4.53 -26.95
N THR A 244 16.62 5.04 -25.96
CA THR A 244 16.40 4.34 -24.70
C THR A 244 15.54 3.12 -24.97
N CYS A 245 15.99 1.95 -24.53
CA CYS A 245 15.18 0.73 -24.61
C CYS A 245 13.82 1.01 -23.93
N PRO A 246 12.68 0.90 -24.63
CA PRO A 246 11.36 1.24 -24.08
C PRO A 246 11.06 0.46 -22.80
N ASP A 247 11.57 -0.77 -22.68
CA ASP A 247 11.47 -1.61 -21.49
C ASP A 247 12.19 -1.01 -20.27
N LYS A 248 13.30 -0.28 -20.48
CA LYS A 248 14.01 0.46 -19.41
C LYS A 248 13.13 1.55 -18.82
N ARG A 249 12.38 2.28 -19.63
CA ARG A 249 11.50 3.37 -19.16
C ARG A 249 10.38 2.80 -18.27
N TYR A 250 9.77 1.70 -18.70
CA TYR A 250 8.73 1.01 -17.94
C TYR A 250 9.28 0.38 -16.65
N ALA A 251 10.44 -0.27 -16.70
CA ALA A 251 11.07 -0.82 -15.51
C ALA A 251 11.50 0.27 -14.50
N MET A 252 12.00 1.42 -14.95
CA MET A 252 12.35 2.55 -14.07
C MET A 252 11.12 3.15 -13.40
N VAL A 253 9.99 3.18 -14.11
CA VAL A 253 8.71 3.56 -13.52
C VAL A 253 8.34 2.60 -12.39
N LEU A 254 8.31 1.29 -12.66
CA LEU A 254 8.01 0.27 -11.64
C LEU A 254 9.01 0.27 -10.49
N PHE A 255 10.29 0.51 -10.76
CA PHE A 255 11.31 0.70 -9.72
C PHE A 255 11.00 1.89 -8.82
N ARG A 256 10.58 3.03 -9.37
CA ARG A 256 10.14 4.18 -8.57
C ARG A 256 8.93 3.82 -7.72
N ILE A 257 7.95 3.09 -8.27
CA ILE A 257 6.78 2.59 -7.53
C ILE A 257 7.23 1.77 -6.32
N THR A 258 8.03 0.74 -6.56
CA THR A 258 8.48 -0.17 -5.52
C THR A 258 9.42 0.52 -4.51
N SER A 259 10.21 1.52 -4.94
CA SER A 259 11.08 2.27 -4.03
C SER A 259 10.30 3.14 -3.06
N VAL A 260 9.23 3.82 -3.52
CA VAL A 260 8.37 4.61 -2.63
C VAL A 260 7.75 3.73 -1.55
N PHE A 261 7.34 2.50 -1.90
CA PHE A 261 6.86 1.52 -0.92
C PHE A 261 7.88 1.29 0.21
N TYR A 262 9.10 0.88 -0.12
CA TYR A 262 10.10 0.58 0.90
C TYR A 262 10.53 1.82 1.68
N VAL A 263 10.57 3.00 1.07
CA VAL A 263 10.87 4.25 1.78
C VAL A 263 9.81 4.58 2.84
N LEU A 264 8.53 4.40 2.53
CA LEU A 264 7.44 4.64 3.49
C LEU A 264 7.37 3.56 4.58
N TRP A 265 7.81 2.33 4.27
CA TRP A 265 7.80 1.20 5.20
C TRP A 265 9.04 1.10 6.10
N LEU A 266 10.19 1.60 5.63
CA LEU A 266 11.45 1.45 6.35
C LEU A 266 11.41 2.03 7.77
N PRO A 267 10.84 3.23 8.03
CA PRO A 267 10.72 3.76 9.39
C PRO A 267 9.95 2.84 10.33
N TYR A 268 8.86 2.23 9.84
CA TYR A 268 8.06 1.27 10.61
C TYR A 268 8.84 -0.01 10.93
N ILE A 269 9.52 -0.58 9.93
CA ILE A 269 10.31 -1.81 10.13
C ILE A 269 11.45 -1.56 11.12
N ILE A 270 12.13 -0.42 11.02
CA ILE A 270 13.20 -0.03 11.95
C ILE A 270 12.65 0.13 13.36
N TYR A 271 11.55 0.85 13.53
CA TYR A 271 10.91 1.03 14.84
C TYR A 271 10.45 -0.32 15.44
N PHE A 272 9.84 -1.19 14.62
CA PHE A 272 9.41 -2.52 15.01
C PHE A 272 10.55 -3.40 15.51
N LEU A 273 11.70 -3.34 14.85
CA LEU A 273 12.93 -4.01 15.30
C LEU A 273 13.49 -3.40 16.58
N LEU A 274 13.58 -2.06 16.65
CA LEU A 274 14.16 -1.36 17.79
C LEU A 274 13.39 -1.63 19.07
N GLU A 275 12.07 -1.43 19.09
CA GLU A 275 11.27 -1.67 20.29
C GLU A 275 11.27 -3.14 20.69
N SER A 276 11.16 -4.07 19.72
CA SER A 276 11.14 -5.51 20.02
C SER A 276 12.46 -6.01 20.63
N VAL A 277 13.61 -5.43 20.26
CA VAL A 277 14.93 -5.88 20.72
C VAL A 277 15.41 -5.09 21.94
N THR A 278 15.20 -3.78 21.96
CA THR A 278 15.74 -2.88 22.99
C THR A 278 14.73 -2.50 24.07
N GLY A 279 13.44 -2.74 23.83
CA GLY A 279 12.37 -2.22 24.69
C GLY A 279 12.15 -0.71 24.59
N PHE A 280 12.81 -0.02 23.64
CA PHE A 280 12.57 1.41 23.39
C PHE A 280 11.14 1.63 22.91
N SER A 281 10.27 2.14 23.79
CA SER A 281 8.87 2.41 23.47
C SER A 281 8.59 3.91 23.40
N SER A 282 7.90 4.33 22.34
CA SER A 282 7.50 5.72 22.11
C SER A 282 6.20 5.75 21.32
N ARG A 283 5.11 6.16 21.99
CA ARG A 283 3.76 6.22 21.38
C ARG A 283 3.72 7.10 20.13
N LEU A 284 4.43 8.23 20.14
CA LEU A 284 4.55 9.12 18.99
C LEU A 284 5.25 8.43 17.81
N ALA A 285 6.36 7.72 18.06
CA ALA A 285 7.07 7.00 16.99
C ALA A 285 6.25 5.83 16.44
N SER A 286 5.54 5.08 17.29
CA SER A 286 4.60 4.04 16.90
C SER A 286 3.52 4.61 15.97
N PHE A 287 2.88 5.72 16.36
CA PHE A 287 1.88 6.39 15.53
C PHE A 287 2.44 6.85 14.19
N LEU A 288 3.48 7.70 14.20
CA LEU A 288 3.99 8.33 12.99
C LEU A 288 4.48 7.30 11.98
N THR A 289 5.20 6.27 12.43
CA THR A 289 5.72 5.24 11.53
C THR A 289 4.61 4.33 10.99
N THR A 290 3.61 3.98 11.82
CA THR A 290 2.46 3.17 11.40
C THR A 290 1.61 3.90 10.37
N TRP A 291 1.22 5.15 10.63
CA TRP A 291 0.38 5.90 9.70
C TRP A 291 1.12 6.30 8.43
N LEU A 292 2.44 6.51 8.49
CA LEU A 292 3.29 6.65 7.31
C LEU A 292 3.27 5.36 6.46
N ALA A 293 3.44 4.18 7.06
CA ALA A 293 3.35 2.90 6.35
C ALA A 293 1.92 2.62 5.82
N ILE A 294 0.88 3.02 6.56
CA ILE A 294 -0.52 2.93 6.11
C ILE A 294 -0.73 3.80 4.87
N SER A 295 -0.19 5.03 4.86
CA SER A 295 -0.36 6.00 3.76
C SER A 295 0.10 5.48 2.39
N ASN A 296 1.02 4.52 2.38
CA ASN A 296 1.43 3.85 1.15
C ASN A 296 0.24 3.27 0.34
N SER A 297 -0.82 2.81 1.00
CA SER A 297 -2.02 2.29 0.34
C SER A 297 -2.73 3.34 -0.52
N PHE A 298 -2.59 4.63 -0.19
CA PHE A 298 -3.03 5.72 -1.06
C PHE A 298 -1.97 6.10 -2.10
N CYS A 299 -0.69 6.10 -1.72
CA CYS A 299 0.41 6.41 -2.65
C CYS A 299 0.39 5.48 -3.87
N ASN A 300 0.05 4.20 -3.72
CA ASN A 300 -0.11 3.26 -4.84
C ASN A 300 -1.03 3.82 -5.94
N CYS A 301 -2.17 4.43 -5.60
CA CYS A 301 -3.08 5.07 -6.55
C CYS A 301 -2.42 6.24 -7.30
N ILE A 302 -1.76 7.15 -6.58
CA ILE A 302 -1.03 8.28 -7.19
C ILE A 302 0.04 7.77 -8.13
N ILE A 303 0.77 6.75 -7.69
CA ILE A 303 1.85 6.21 -8.46
C ILE A 303 1.29 5.64 -9.76
N TYR A 304 0.24 4.82 -9.75
CA TYR A 304 -0.37 4.31 -10.99
C TYR A 304 -0.88 5.42 -11.90
N SER A 305 -1.49 6.46 -11.33
CA SER A 305 -2.02 7.59 -12.11
C SER A 305 -0.93 8.43 -12.78
N LEU A 306 0.24 8.57 -12.17
CA LEU A 306 1.37 9.32 -12.74
C LEU A 306 2.27 8.47 -13.65
N SER A 307 2.28 7.16 -13.42
CA SER A 307 3.28 6.25 -13.97
C SER A 307 2.81 5.45 -15.18
N ASN A 308 1.53 5.12 -15.23
CA ASN A 308 0.97 4.26 -16.25
C ASN A 308 0.19 5.11 -17.28
N SER A 309 0.79 5.30 -18.46
CA SER A 309 0.19 6.08 -19.55
C SER A 309 -1.16 5.51 -20.01
N VAL A 310 -1.35 4.19 -19.90
CA VAL A 310 -2.61 3.53 -20.24
C VAL A 310 -3.66 3.79 -19.15
N PHE A 311 -3.26 3.79 -17.88
CA PHE A 311 -4.12 4.22 -16.78
C PHE A 311 -4.53 5.70 -16.92
N GLN A 312 -3.60 6.57 -17.30
CA GLN A 312 -3.90 7.99 -17.58
C GLN A 312 -4.94 8.17 -18.70
N GLN A 313 -4.85 7.35 -19.76
CA GLN A 313 -5.85 7.37 -20.83
C GLN A 313 -7.22 6.89 -20.31
N GLY A 314 -7.26 5.83 -19.50
CA GLY A 314 -8.49 5.38 -18.85
C GLY A 314 -9.12 6.45 -17.95
N LEU A 315 -8.30 7.12 -17.13
CA LEU A 315 -8.75 8.20 -16.26
C LEU A 315 -9.27 9.41 -17.05
N LYS A 316 -8.61 9.80 -18.15
CA LYS A 316 -9.08 10.86 -19.05
C LYS A 316 -10.42 10.50 -19.70
N GLY A 317 -10.55 9.26 -20.19
CA GLY A 317 -11.81 8.76 -20.75
C GLY A 317 -12.94 8.82 -19.73
N LEU A 318 -12.67 8.44 -18.48
CA LEU A 318 -13.63 8.51 -17.39
C LEU A 318 -14.02 9.96 -17.05
N SER A 319 -13.06 10.86 -16.94
CA SER A 319 -13.38 12.28 -16.71
C SER A 319 -14.22 12.87 -17.84
N GLY A 320 -13.99 12.46 -19.09
CA GLY A 320 -14.81 12.85 -20.24
C GLY A 320 -16.24 12.30 -20.16
N ALA A 321 -16.41 11.04 -19.74
CA ALA A 321 -17.71 10.40 -19.56
C ALA A 321 -18.51 11.01 -18.39
N LEU A 322 -17.86 11.29 -17.26
CA LEU A 322 -18.48 11.96 -16.11
C LEU A 322 -18.83 13.42 -16.44
N CYS A 323 -17.98 14.14 -17.18
CA CYS A 323 -18.27 15.49 -17.65
C CYS A 323 -19.45 15.52 -18.62
N THR A 324 -19.57 14.54 -19.54
CA THR A 324 -20.71 14.46 -20.47
C THR A 324 -22.00 14.02 -19.78
N SER A 325 -21.93 13.13 -18.79
CA SER A 325 -23.07 12.77 -17.94
C SER A 325 -23.51 13.94 -17.05
N CYS A 326 -22.59 14.74 -16.54
CA CYS A 326 -22.90 15.95 -15.77
C CYS A 326 -23.50 17.05 -16.67
N ALA A 327 -22.95 17.27 -17.87
CA ALA A 327 -23.47 18.22 -18.84
C ALA A 327 -24.88 17.86 -19.34
N SER A 328 -25.17 16.58 -19.56
CA SER A 328 -26.51 16.09 -19.93
C SER A 328 -27.53 16.21 -18.79
N HIS A 329 -27.11 16.09 -17.54
CA HIS A 329 -27.97 16.37 -16.38
C HIS A 329 -28.28 17.87 -16.20
N THR A 330 -27.34 18.76 -16.52
CA THR A 330 -27.55 20.21 -16.48
C THR A 330 -28.51 20.66 -17.60
N THR A 331 -28.32 20.18 -18.84
CA THR A 331 -29.23 20.52 -19.95
C THR A 331 -30.63 19.94 -19.76
N ALA A 332 -30.76 18.76 -19.13
CA ALA A 332 -32.06 18.22 -18.74
C ALA A 332 -32.77 19.13 -17.71
N LYS A 333 -32.07 19.63 -16.67
CA LYS A 333 -32.65 20.56 -15.69
C LYS A 333 -33.07 21.89 -16.31
N ASP A 334 -32.29 22.46 -17.24
CA ASP A 334 -32.66 23.71 -17.91
C ASP A 334 -33.88 23.54 -18.82
N THR A 335 -34.03 22.38 -19.48
CA THR A 335 -35.20 22.08 -20.34
C THR A 335 -36.50 21.97 -19.54
N TYR A 336 -36.46 21.46 -18.30
CA TYR A 336 -37.63 21.43 -17.41
C TYR A 336 -37.99 22.83 -16.86
N THR A 337 -37.00 23.70 -16.64
CA THR A 337 -37.22 25.04 -16.06
C THR A 337 -37.75 26.04 -17.11
N VAL A 338 -37.44 25.84 -18.40
CA VAL A 338 -37.98 26.63 -19.51
C VAL A 338 -39.42 26.24 -19.86
N ARG A 339 -39.85 25.00 -19.54
CA ARG A 339 -41.22 24.52 -19.82
C ARG A 339 -42.23 24.87 -18.72
N SER A 340 -41.77 25.38 -17.57
CA SER A 340 -42.60 25.77 -16.41
C SER A 340 -42.76 27.30 -16.24
N LYS A 341 -42.41 28.08 -17.26
CA LYS A 341 -42.77 29.49 -17.42
C LYS A 341 -43.51 29.62 -18.75
#